data_AF-A0AAN8GYK7-F1
#
_entry.id   AF-A0AAN8GYK7-F1
#
_cell.length_a   1.000
_cell.length_b   1.000
_cell.length_c   1.000
_cell.angle_alpha   90.00
_cell.angle_beta   90.00
_cell.angle_gamma   90.00
#
_symmetry.space_group_name_H-M   'P 1'
#
loop_
_entity.id
_entity.type
_entity.pdbx_description
1 polymer ?
#
loop_
_entity_poly.entity_id
_entity_poly.type
_entity_poly.pdbx_seq_one_letter_code
_entity_poly.pdbx_strand_id
1 'polypeptide(L)'
;MAQVSMAGEWCEPITLRPPNEATSSTPVQYWQHHPEKLIFQSCDYEAYYLGSMLVKELRGTESTQDACAKMRKSTEQMKKVPTIVLSVSYKGVKFIDATNKNIIAEHEIRNISCAAQDPEDLSTFAYITKDLKSSHHYCHVFTAFDVNLAYEIILTLGQAFEVAYQLALQARKSGHGSSTLPESFDSKPSKPVPKPRINIRKSMEQPSMDQKGHANVPWIVEPGQEAKRGVNTKAMPDAHVHYCGMQRM
;
A
#
# COMPACT_ATOMS: atom_id res chain seq x y z
N MET A 1 -53.93 -4.18 -8.73
CA MET A 1 -52.65 -4.81 -8.40
C MET A 1 -51.63 -4.37 -9.43
N ALA A 2 -50.77 -3.41 -9.09
CA ALA A 2 -49.60 -3.05 -9.90
C ALA A 2 -48.38 -3.41 -9.06
N GLN A 3 -47.79 -4.56 -9.37
CA GLN A 3 -46.56 -5.03 -8.74
C GLN A 3 -45.40 -4.36 -9.46
N VAL A 4 -44.83 -3.32 -8.85
CA VAL A 4 -43.61 -2.68 -9.33
C VAL A 4 -42.46 -3.59 -8.92
N SER A 5 -41.97 -4.39 -9.85
CA SER A 5 -40.77 -5.21 -9.69
C SER A 5 -39.54 -4.31 -9.78
N MET A 6 -39.05 -3.82 -8.64
CA MET A 6 -37.70 -3.29 -8.51
C MET A 6 -36.72 -4.46 -8.46
N ALA A 7 -36.42 -5.06 -9.61
CA ALA A 7 -35.28 -5.95 -9.74
C ALA A 7 -34.05 -5.05 -9.91
N GLY A 8 -33.35 -4.82 -8.80
CA GLY A 8 -32.07 -4.11 -8.80
C GLY A 8 -31.09 -4.78 -9.76
N GLU A 9 -30.47 -3.96 -10.61
CA GLU A 9 -29.31 -4.31 -11.42
C GLU A 9 -28.18 -4.78 -10.51
N TRP A 10 -28.15 -6.08 -10.22
CA TRP A 10 -26.95 -6.72 -9.72
C TRP A 10 -26.04 -6.96 -10.91
N CYS A 11 -25.07 -6.05 -11.03
CA CYS A 11 -23.85 -6.23 -11.80
C CYS A 11 -23.29 -7.65 -11.56
N GLU A 12 -22.71 -8.21 -12.62
CA GLU A 12 -22.09 -9.53 -12.65
C GLU A 12 -21.31 -9.88 -11.37
N PRO A 13 -21.32 -11.17 -10.93
CA PRO A 13 -20.56 -11.59 -9.76
C PRO A 13 -19.08 -11.20 -9.90
N ILE A 14 -18.52 -10.61 -8.85
CA ILE A 14 -17.12 -10.18 -8.84
C ILE A 14 -16.23 -11.41 -8.98
N THR A 15 -15.62 -11.57 -10.15
CA THR A 15 -14.63 -12.62 -10.42
C THR A 15 -13.28 -12.17 -9.87
N LEU A 16 -12.93 -12.66 -8.68
CA LEU A 16 -11.58 -12.47 -8.12
C LEU A 16 -10.59 -13.44 -8.74
N ARG A 17 -9.32 -13.03 -8.80
CA ARG A 17 -8.24 -13.95 -9.15
C ARG A 17 -8.05 -14.97 -8.02
N PRO A 18 -7.65 -16.21 -8.34
CA PRO A 18 -7.38 -17.20 -7.31
C PRO A 18 -6.14 -16.79 -6.47
N PRO A 19 -6.07 -17.16 -5.17
CA PRO A 19 -5.03 -16.67 -4.24
C PRO A 19 -3.60 -16.98 -4.68
N ASN A 20 -3.39 -18.13 -5.33
CA ASN A 20 -2.10 -18.58 -5.85
C ASN A 20 -1.51 -17.64 -6.91
N GLU A 21 -2.34 -16.84 -7.59
CA GLU A 21 -1.94 -15.84 -8.57
C GLU A 21 -1.91 -14.41 -8.00
N ALA A 22 -2.45 -14.22 -6.79
CA ALA A 22 -2.48 -12.93 -6.10
C ALA A 22 -1.19 -12.64 -5.33
N THR A 23 -0.45 -13.68 -4.91
CA THR A 23 0.73 -13.53 -4.04
C THR A 23 1.94 -14.28 -4.60
N SER A 24 3.08 -13.59 -4.74
CA SER A 24 4.32 -14.17 -5.29
C SER A 24 5.21 -14.89 -4.27
N SER A 25 4.96 -14.72 -2.96
CA SER A 25 5.89 -15.12 -1.89
C SER A 25 5.55 -16.44 -1.20
N THR A 26 4.31 -16.93 -1.28
CA THR A 26 3.90 -18.27 -0.84
C THR A 26 2.66 -18.73 -1.63
N PRO A 27 2.52 -20.01 -2.00
CA PRO A 27 1.32 -20.50 -2.68
C PRO A 27 0.17 -20.59 -1.68
N VAL A 28 -0.64 -19.53 -1.59
CA VAL A 28 -1.92 -19.56 -0.87
C VAL A 28 -2.89 -20.39 -1.71
N GLN A 29 -3.40 -21.50 -1.16
CA GLN A 29 -4.32 -22.39 -1.90
C GLN A 29 -5.79 -21.93 -1.82
N TYR A 30 -6.17 -21.19 -0.78
CA TYR A 30 -7.55 -20.75 -0.55
C TYR A 30 -7.64 -19.36 0.07
N TRP A 31 -8.74 -18.64 -0.21
CA TRP A 31 -9.06 -17.39 0.45
C TRP A 31 -9.41 -17.67 1.92
N GLN A 32 -8.91 -16.84 2.82
CA GLN A 32 -9.12 -16.93 4.26
C GLN A 32 -10.57 -16.59 4.58
N HIS A 33 -11.10 -15.60 3.86
CA HIS A 33 -12.47 -15.15 3.99
C HIS A 33 -13.17 -15.15 2.63
N HIS A 34 -14.47 -15.40 2.64
CA HIS A 34 -15.32 -15.07 1.50
C HIS A 34 -15.18 -13.58 1.16
N PRO A 35 -15.02 -13.20 -0.12
CA PRO A 35 -14.89 -11.81 -0.54
C PRO A 35 -15.98 -10.89 0.01
N GLU A 36 -17.21 -11.39 0.08
CA GLU A 36 -18.37 -10.69 0.59
C GLU A 36 -18.19 -10.21 2.02
N LYS A 37 -17.47 -10.97 2.86
CA LYS A 37 -17.16 -10.57 4.24
C LYS A 37 -16.27 -9.32 4.25
N LEU A 38 -15.24 -9.27 3.42
CA LEU A 38 -14.36 -8.10 3.32
C LEU A 38 -15.03 -6.90 2.65
N ILE A 39 -16.01 -7.13 1.77
CA ILE A 39 -16.76 -6.09 1.05
C ILE A 39 -17.85 -5.47 1.92
N PHE A 40 -18.67 -6.29 2.58
CA PHE A 40 -19.86 -5.82 3.30
C PHE A 40 -19.65 -5.70 4.82
N GLN A 41 -18.59 -6.29 5.36
CA GLN A 41 -18.29 -6.29 6.80
C GLN A 41 -16.80 -5.97 7.03
N SER A 42 -16.25 -6.47 8.14
CA SER A 42 -14.82 -6.43 8.48
C SER A 42 -14.38 -7.74 9.11
N CYS A 43 -13.08 -8.01 9.07
CA CYS A 43 -12.42 -9.02 9.88
C CYS A 43 -11.70 -8.31 11.02
N ASP A 44 -12.12 -8.60 12.25
CA ASP A 44 -11.61 -7.94 13.45
C ASP A 44 -10.66 -8.87 14.20
N TYR A 45 -9.47 -8.36 14.53
CA TYR A 45 -8.41 -9.11 15.20
C TYR A 45 -7.89 -8.33 16.41
N GLU A 46 -7.73 -8.98 17.56
CA GLU A 46 -7.05 -8.35 18.68
C GLU A 46 -5.53 -8.47 18.54
N ALA A 47 -4.82 -7.37 18.72
CA ALA A 47 -3.37 -7.30 18.62
C ALA A 47 -2.80 -6.21 19.53
N TYR A 48 -1.50 -6.25 19.77
CA TYR A 48 -0.77 -5.23 20.51
C TYR A 48 -0.13 -4.24 19.54
N TYR A 49 -0.36 -2.94 19.72
CA TYR A 49 0.24 -1.91 18.88
C TYR A 49 1.56 -1.43 19.48
N LEU A 50 2.67 -1.78 18.85
CA LEU A 50 4.01 -1.38 19.31
C LEU A 50 4.33 0.07 18.94
N GLY A 51 3.82 0.53 17.79
CA GLY A 51 3.95 1.92 17.34
C GLY A 51 4.13 2.06 15.83
N SER A 52 4.52 3.27 15.42
CA SER A 52 4.81 3.60 14.02
C SER A 52 6.16 4.27 13.86
N MET A 53 6.88 3.95 12.78
CA MET A 53 8.16 4.55 12.44
C MET A 53 8.14 5.18 11.05
N LEU A 54 8.78 6.34 10.93
CA LEU A 54 9.02 6.98 9.64
C LEU A 54 10.02 6.14 8.82
N VAL A 55 9.60 5.72 7.63
CA VAL A 55 10.42 5.02 6.65
C VAL A 55 11.00 6.06 5.69
N LYS A 56 12.32 6.26 5.74
CA LYS A 56 13.02 7.22 4.87
C LYS A 56 13.06 6.77 3.41
N GLU A 57 13.28 5.48 3.20
CA GLU A 57 13.38 4.86 1.89
C GLU A 57 12.66 3.51 1.89
N LEU A 58 11.75 3.33 0.93
CA LEU A 58 10.92 2.13 0.83
C LEU A 58 11.66 1.04 0.05
N ARG A 59 12.13 0.02 0.75
CA ARG A 59 12.87 -1.14 0.21
C ARG A 59 12.07 -2.43 0.36
N GLY A 60 10.78 -2.37 -0.01
CA GLY A 60 9.87 -3.52 0.08
C GLY A 60 9.80 -4.10 1.50
N THR A 61 9.98 -5.43 1.61
CA THR A 61 9.92 -6.15 2.89
C THR A 61 11.09 -5.84 3.83
N GLU A 62 12.22 -5.32 3.34
CA GLU A 62 13.33 -4.93 4.22
C GLU A 62 12.94 -3.76 5.12
N SER A 63 12.15 -2.82 4.61
CA SER A 63 11.66 -1.68 5.39
C SER A 63 10.73 -2.11 6.53
N THR A 64 9.91 -3.14 6.31
CA THR A 64 9.08 -3.71 7.39
C THR A 64 9.93 -4.43 8.42
N GLN A 65 10.91 -5.21 7.99
CA GLN A 65 11.81 -5.95 8.89
C GLN A 65 12.63 -5.02 9.79
N ASP A 66 13.25 -3.99 9.23
CA ASP A 66 14.04 -3.00 9.98
C ASP A 66 13.17 -2.27 11.03
N ALA A 67 11.93 -1.91 10.67
CA ALA A 67 10.99 -1.28 11.60
C ALA A 67 10.57 -2.23 12.71
N CYS A 68 10.24 -3.49 12.40
CA CYS A 68 9.91 -4.51 13.40
C CYS A 68 11.06 -4.69 14.40
N ALA A 69 12.29 -4.89 13.91
CA ALA A 69 13.46 -5.11 14.76
C ALA A 69 13.75 -3.92 15.67
N LYS A 70 13.63 -2.69 15.17
CA LYS A 70 13.81 -1.47 15.97
C LYS A 70 12.70 -1.30 16.99
N MET A 71 11.44 -1.54 16.59
CA MET A 71 10.31 -1.35 17.47
C MET A 71 10.36 -2.32 18.64
N ARG A 72 10.60 -3.62 18.39
CA ARG A 72 10.73 -4.64 19.44
C ARG A 72 11.72 -4.21 20.52
N LYS A 73 12.95 -3.86 20.12
CA LYS A 73 14.00 -3.40 21.03
C LYS A 73 13.59 -2.16 21.83
N SER A 74 12.88 -1.22 21.20
CA SER A 74 12.42 0.00 21.87
C SER A 74 11.26 -0.26 22.85
N THR A 75 10.46 -1.30 22.61
CA THR A 75 9.27 -1.63 23.41
C THR A 75 9.54 -2.65 24.52
N GLU A 76 10.69 -3.33 24.54
CA GLU A 76 11.10 -4.24 25.62
C GLU A 76 11.07 -3.60 27.02
N GLN A 77 11.34 -2.28 27.09
CA GLN A 77 11.33 -1.52 28.34
C GLN A 77 9.94 -0.93 28.68
N MET A 78 8.95 -1.06 27.78
CA MET A 78 7.61 -0.58 28.06
C MET A 78 6.90 -1.51 29.03
N LYS A 79 6.40 -0.94 30.13
CA LYS A 79 5.65 -1.70 31.15
C LYS A 79 4.32 -2.25 30.64
N LYS A 80 3.74 -1.68 29.59
CA LYS A 80 2.47 -2.12 29.00
C LYS A 80 2.33 -1.63 27.56
N VAL A 81 2.12 -2.56 26.63
CA VAL A 81 1.78 -2.26 25.23
C VAL A 81 0.25 -2.11 25.10
N PRO A 82 -0.26 -1.09 24.38
CA PRO A 82 -1.69 -0.93 24.14
C PRO A 82 -2.28 -2.10 23.34
N THR A 83 -3.39 -2.65 23.82
CA THR A 83 -4.21 -3.62 23.07
C THR A 83 -5.18 -2.89 22.16
N ILE A 84 -5.25 -3.30 20.91
CA ILE A 84 -6.14 -2.77 19.89
C ILE A 84 -6.95 -3.89 19.24
N VAL A 85 -8.07 -3.50 18.63
CA VAL A 85 -8.78 -4.28 17.63
C VAL A 85 -8.41 -3.72 16.27
N LEU A 86 -7.74 -4.55 15.47
CA LEU A 86 -7.41 -4.32 14.08
C LEU A 86 -8.58 -4.77 13.21
N SER A 87 -9.33 -3.81 12.67
CA SER A 87 -10.50 -4.10 11.82
C SER A 87 -10.12 -3.93 10.35
N VAL A 88 -10.15 -5.03 9.59
CA VAL A 88 -9.70 -5.10 8.20
C VAL A 88 -10.90 -5.26 7.26
N SER A 89 -10.98 -4.42 6.23
CA SER A 89 -12.01 -4.47 5.19
C SER A 89 -11.41 -4.09 3.83
N TYR A 90 -12.18 -4.22 2.74
CA TYR A 90 -11.73 -3.75 1.42
C TYR A 90 -11.52 -2.22 1.35
N LYS A 91 -12.17 -1.46 2.23
CA LYS A 91 -12.04 0.01 2.28
C LYS A 91 -10.73 0.42 2.93
N GLY A 92 -10.41 -0.22 4.04
CA GLY A 92 -9.27 0.15 4.87
C GLY A 92 -9.08 -0.74 6.08
N VAL A 93 -8.07 -0.36 6.84
CA VAL A 93 -7.71 -0.93 8.14
C VAL A 93 -7.93 0.14 9.21
N LYS A 94 -8.63 -0.23 10.29
CA LYS A 94 -8.87 0.65 11.43
C LYS A 94 -8.20 0.09 12.69
N PHE A 95 -7.60 0.98 13.46
CA PHE A 95 -7.09 0.67 14.80
C PHE A 95 -8.12 1.17 15.80
N ILE A 96 -8.65 0.27 16.60
CA ILE A 96 -9.64 0.61 17.61
C ILE A 96 -9.04 0.26 18.96
N ASP A 97 -9.01 1.18 19.91
CA ASP A 97 -8.55 0.91 21.27
C ASP A 97 -9.47 -0.14 21.93
N ALA A 98 -8.89 -1.23 22.42
CA ALA A 98 -9.69 -2.32 23.00
C ALA A 98 -10.45 -1.91 24.28
N THR A 99 -9.95 -0.90 25.00
CA THR A 99 -10.48 -0.44 26.29
C THR A 99 -11.63 0.54 26.12
N ASN A 100 -11.42 1.62 25.36
CA ASN A 100 -12.40 2.72 25.23
C ASN A 100 -13.19 2.68 23.91
N LYS A 101 -12.86 1.75 23.00
CA LYS A 101 -13.50 1.57 21.69
C LYS A 101 -13.36 2.77 20.75
N ASN A 102 -12.43 3.69 20.99
CA ASN A 102 -12.15 4.81 20.10
C ASN A 102 -11.30 4.38 18.91
N ILE A 103 -11.56 4.98 17.75
CA ILE A 103 -10.73 4.82 16.56
C ILE A 103 -9.45 5.63 16.75
N ILE A 104 -8.31 4.95 16.77
CA ILE A 104 -6.96 5.53 16.90
C ILE A 104 -6.46 6.02 15.54
N ALA A 105 -6.63 5.20 14.50
CA ALA A 105 -6.25 5.53 13.14
C ALA A 105 -7.09 4.75 12.13
N GLU A 106 -7.20 5.30 10.93
CA GLU A 106 -7.84 4.66 9.78
C GLU A 106 -6.96 4.86 8.56
N HIS A 107 -6.67 3.76 7.87
CA HIS A 107 -5.81 3.74 6.70
C HIS A 107 -6.56 3.08 5.55
N GLU A 108 -6.77 3.81 4.45
CA GLU A 108 -7.37 3.22 3.26
C GLU A 108 -6.48 2.12 2.67
N ILE A 109 -7.09 1.04 2.16
CA ILE A 109 -6.35 -0.07 1.52
C ILE A 109 -5.43 0.44 0.41
N ARG A 110 -5.84 1.49 -0.31
CA ARG A 110 -5.05 2.09 -1.39
C ARG A 110 -3.73 2.73 -0.94
N ASN A 111 -3.63 3.14 0.32
CA ASN A 111 -2.46 3.82 0.87
C ASN A 111 -1.53 2.85 1.61
N ILE A 112 -1.96 1.59 1.79
CA ILE A 112 -1.16 0.55 2.41
C ILE A 112 -0.32 -0.16 1.34
N SER A 113 0.91 -0.46 1.71
CA SER A 113 1.96 -1.13 0.94
C SER A 113 2.76 -2.02 1.89
N CYS A 114 3.46 -3.03 1.36
CA CYS A 114 4.43 -3.84 2.12
C CYS A 114 3.86 -4.39 3.44
N ALA A 115 3.12 -5.50 3.44
CA ALA A 115 2.69 -6.16 4.68
C ALA A 115 3.52 -7.42 4.90
N ALA A 116 4.19 -7.56 6.04
CA ALA A 116 5.01 -8.72 6.32
C ALA A 116 5.14 -9.03 7.81
N GLN A 117 5.34 -10.30 8.13
CA GLN A 117 5.80 -10.74 9.45
C GLN A 117 7.27 -10.36 9.66
N ASP A 118 7.73 -10.38 10.90
CA ASP A 118 9.13 -10.28 11.22
C ASP A 118 9.80 -11.67 11.18
N PRO A 119 11.00 -11.81 10.57
CA PRO A 119 11.65 -13.11 10.42
C PRO A 119 12.27 -13.64 11.73
N GLU A 120 12.53 -12.77 12.71
CA GLU A 120 13.05 -13.17 14.02
C GLU A 120 11.92 -13.49 15.01
N ASP A 121 10.76 -12.87 14.84
CA ASP A 121 9.54 -13.13 15.62
C ASP A 121 8.29 -13.09 14.73
N LEU A 122 7.83 -14.25 14.29
CA LEU A 122 6.68 -14.39 13.38
C LEU A 122 5.35 -13.97 14.03
N SER A 123 5.28 -13.80 15.35
CA SER A 123 4.08 -13.23 16.00
C SER A 123 4.00 -11.71 15.83
N THR A 124 5.12 -11.08 15.48
CA THR A 124 5.20 -9.66 15.13
C THR A 124 5.03 -9.48 13.63
N PHE A 125 4.23 -8.50 13.24
CA PHE A 125 4.00 -8.15 11.86
C PHE A 125 3.88 -6.63 11.69
N ALA A 126 4.10 -6.17 10.46
CA ALA A 126 3.99 -4.76 10.14
C ALA A 126 3.44 -4.54 8.75
N TYR A 127 2.90 -3.34 8.54
CA TYR A 127 2.57 -2.85 7.21
C TYR A 127 2.93 -1.37 7.06
N ILE A 128 3.17 -0.93 5.83
CA ILE A 128 3.59 0.43 5.52
C ILE A 128 2.44 1.23 4.91
N THR A 129 2.13 2.38 5.49
CA THR A 129 1.18 3.35 4.93
C THR A 129 1.93 4.50 4.26
N LYS A 130 1.32 5.09 3.24
CA LYS A 130 1.70 6.40 2.71
C LYS A 130 0.75 7.46 3.27
N ASP A 131 1.27 8.40 4.05
CA ASP A 131 0.51 9.57 4.47
C ASP A 131 0.36 10.53 3.29
N LEU A 132 -0.88 10.88 2.96
CA LEU A 132 -1.21 11.76 1.83
C LEU A 132 -0.80 13.22 2.09
N LYS A 133 -0.73 13.64 3.36
CA LYS A 133 -0.42 15.04 3.70
C LYS A 133 1.07 15.32 3.64
N SER A 134 1.87 14.49 4.30
CA SER A 134 3.33 14.65 4.34
C SER A 134 4.05 13.96 3.18
N SER A 135 3.35 13.09 2.42
CA SER A 135 3.95 12.19 1.44
C SER A 135 5.05 11.29 2.04
N HIS A 136 5.04 11.08 3.35
CA HIS A 136 5.94 10.18 4.04
C HIS A 136 5.35 8.78 4.19
N HIS A 137 6.24 7.80 4.33
CA HIS A 137 5.87 6.42 4.59
C HIS A 137 6.01 6.11 6.07
N TYR A 138 5.00 5.47 6.65
CA TYR A 138 5.02 5.04 8.05
C TYR A 138 4.85 3.54 8.13
N CYS A 139 5.79 2.86 8.79
CA CYS A 139 5.66 1.44 9.11
C CYS A 139 4.97 1.30 10.46
N HIS A 140 3.82 0.64 10.49
CA HIS A 140 3.06 0.35 11.69
C HIS A 140 3.35 -1.07 12.13
N VAL A 141 3.81 -1.25 13.37
CA VAL A 141 4.26 -2.54 13.90
C VAL A 141 3.30 -3.02 14.99
N PHE A 142 2.94 -4.29 14.89
CA PHE A 142 2.01 -4.97 15.78
C PHE A 142 2.57 -6.30 16.23
N THR A 143 2.13 -6.77 17.40
CA THR A 143 2.36 -8.12 17.87
C THR A 143 1.02 -8.80 18.08
N ALA A 144 0.81 -9.94 17.42
CA ALA A 144 -0.38 -10.77 17.63
C ALA A 144 -0.23 -11.61 18.90
N PHE A 145 -1.31 -12.25 19.35
CA PHE A 145 -1.27 -13.18 20.48
C PHE A 145 -0.42 -14.42 20.19
N ASP A 146 -0.44 -14.90 18.95
CA ASP A 146 0.34 -16.03 18.50
C ASP A 146 0.69 -15.90 17.00
N VAL A 147 1.55 -16.81 16.54
CA VAL A 147 2.06 -16.83 15.15
C VAL A 147 0.97 -17.12 14.12
N ASN A 148 -0.03 -17.94 14.46
CA ASN A 148 -1.10 -18.29 13.53
C ASN A 148 -2.01 -17.08 13.30
N LEU A 149 -2.31 -16.32 14.36
CA LEU A 149 -3.08 -15.09 14.27
C LEU A 149 -2.35 -14.04 13.42
N ALA A 150 -1.04 -13.85 13.63
CA ALA A 150 -0.24 -12.94 12.80
C ALA A 150 -0.27 -13.35 11.32
N TYR A 151 -0.12 -14.64 11.03
CA TYR A 151 -0.19 -15.18 9.68
C TYR A 151 -1.57 -14.95 9.05
N GLU A 152 -2.64 -15.23 9.79
CA GLU A 152 -4.02 -14.99 9.35
C GLU A 152 -4.26 -13.50 9.00
N ILE A 153 -3.75 -12.58 9.83
CA ILE A 153 -3.87 -11.14 9.59
C ILE A 153 -3.15 -10.76 8.30
N ILE A 154 -1.92 -11.23 8.07
CA ILE A 154 -1.17 -10.96 6.83
C ILE A 154 -1.93 -11.48 5.60
N LEU A 155 -2.47 -12.70 5.65
CA LEU A 155 -3.28 -13.25 4.57
C LEU A 155 -4.55 -12.41 4.31
N THR A 156 -5.21 -11.97 5.38
CA THR A 156 -6.43 -11.17 5.29
C THR A 156 -6.16 -9.79 4.67
N LEU A 157 -5.03 -9.16 5.02
CA LEU A 157 -4.58 -7.93 4.37
C LEU A 157 -4.30 -8.14 2.88
N GLY A 158 -3.63 -9.24 2.54
CA GLY A 158 -3.41 -9.66 1.14
C GLY A 158 -4.69 -9.76 0.33
N GLN A 159 -5.68 -10.42 0.90
CA GLN A 159 -6.99 -10.62 0.31
C GLN A 159 -7.75 -9.31 0.15
N ALA A 160 -7.68 -8.43 1.15
CA ALA A 160 -8.26 -7.09 1.06
C ALA A 160 -7.62 -6.26 -0.07
N PHE A 161 -6.30 -6.36 -0.29
CA PHE A 161 -5.65 -5.73 -1.44
C PHE A 161 -6.21 -6.22 -2.78
N GLU A 162 -6.35 -7.54 -2.93
CA GLU A 162 -6.82 -8.13 -4.17
C GLU A 162 -8.30 -7.80 -4.43
N VAL A 163 -9.17 -7.88 -3.42
CA VAL A 163 -10.57 -7.46 -3.52
C VAL A 163 -10.67 -5.99 -3.94
N ALA A 164 -9.93 -5.11 -3.27
CA ALA A 164 -9.95 -3.68 -3.58
C ALA A 164 -9.41 -3.40 -4.99
N TYR A 165 -8.38 -4.14 -5.44
CA TYR A 165 -7.83 -4.02 -6.78
C TYR A 165 -8.85 -4.44 -7.85
N GLN A 166 -9.53 -5.57 -7.68
CA GLN A 166 -10.54 -6.06 -8.62
C GLN A 166 -11.74 -5.11 -8.71
N LEU A 167 -12.25 -4.63 -7.56
CA LEU A 167 -13.32 -3.62 -7.52
C LEU A 167 -12.90 -2.33 -8.22
N ALA A 168 -11.66 -1.89 -8.00
CA ALA A 168 -11.10 -0.73 -8.67
C ALA A 168 -11.07 -0.93 -10.19
N LEU A 169 -10.64 -2.11 -10.68
CA LEU A 169 -10.62 -2.46 -12.12
C LEU A 169 -12.01 -2.50 -12.75
N GLN A 170 -13.00 -3.04 -12.04
CA GLN A 170 -14.40 -3.10 -12.54
C GLN A 170 -14.98 -1.70 -12.72
N ALA A 171 -14.76 -0.80 -11.75
CA ALA A 171 -15.23 0.59 -11.81
C ALA A 171 -14.65 1.39 -12.99
N ARG A 172 -13.51 0.96 -13.54
CA ARG A 172 -12.89 1.59 -14.73
C ARG A 172 -13.25 0.89 -16.05
N LYS A 173 -13.78 -0.33 -16.02
CA LYS A 173 -14.36 -1.02 -17.19
C LYS A 173 -15.80 -0.56 -17.48
N SER A 174 -16.58 -0.21 -16.46
CA SER A 174 -17.96 0.31 -16.61
C SER A 174 -18.04 1.76 -17.10
N GLY A 175 -16.90 2.42 -17.36
CA GLY A 175 -16.83 3.80 -17.85
C GLY A 175 -16.93 4.00 -19.37
N HIS A 176 -17.27 2.98 -20.17
CA HIS A 176 -17.54 3.09 -21.60
C HIS A 176 -18.74 2.22 -21.98
N GLY A 177 -19.95 2.78 -21.91
CA GLY A 177 -21.14 2.03 -22.32
C GLY A 177 -22.51 2.63 -21.96
N SER A 178 -22.67 3.96 -21.92
CA SER A 178 -24.01 4.55 -21.96
C SER A 178 -23.96 5.96 -22.54
N SER A 179 -23.80 6.01 -23.86
CA SER A 179 -24.12 7.18 -24.70
C SER A 179 -25.16 6.73 -25.73
N THR A 180 -26.34 6.36 -25.27
CA THR A 180 -27.55 6.40 -26.11
C THR A 180 -28.49 7.44 -25.52
N LEU A 181 -28.09 8.71 -25.62
CA LEU A 181 -29.07 9.78 -25.64
C LEU A 181 -29.73 9.77 -27.02
N PRO A 182 -31.07 9.71 -27.11
CA PRO A 182 -31.74 9.86 -28.40
C PRO A 182 -31.52 11.28 -28.89
N GLU A 183 -30.87 11.38 -30.05
CA GLU A 183 -30.68 12.59 -30.83
C GLU A 183 -32.06 13.22 -31.10
N SER A 184 -32.40 14.26 -30.34
CA SER A 184 -33.59 15.07 -30.56
C SER A 184 -33.16 16.44 -31.06
N PHE A 185 -33.59 16.72 -32.29
CA PHE A 185 -33.68 18.02 -32.97
C PHE A 185 -34.02 19.19 -32.04
N ASP A 186 -33.33 20.34 -32.16
CA ASP A 186 -33.85 21.53 -32.87
C ASP A 186 -32.91 22.77 -32.75
N SER A 187 -32.71 23.44 -33.89
CA SER A 187 -32.53 24.88 -34.17
C SER A 187 -31.47 25.82 -33.50
N LYS A 188 -30.61 26.36 -34.40
CA LYS A 188 -30.05 27.75 -34.56
C LYS A 188 -30.30 28.81 -33.46
N PRO A 189 -29.33 29.73 -33.20
CA PRO A 189 -29.11 30.93 -34.07
C PRO A 189 -27.62 31.38 -34.23
N SER A 190 -27.16 31.81 -35.41
CA SER A 190 -27.00 33.21 -35.89
C SER A 190 -25.82 34.06 -35.33
N LYS A 191 -24.62 33.83 -35.91
CA LYS A 191 -23.49 34.73 -36.29
C LYS A 191 -22.92 35.88 -35.36
N PRO A 192 -21.86 36.65 -35.75
CA PRO A 192 -20.59 36.69 -34.98
C PRO A 192 -19.95 38.10 -34.79
N VAL A 193 -19.11 38.36 -33.78
CA VAL A 193 -18.24 39.57 -33.79
C VAL A 193 -17.00 39.43 -32.87
N PRO A 194 -15.96 40.29 -32.92
CA PRO A 194 -14.68 40.01 -33.59
C PRO A 194 -13.44 40.14 -32.67
N LYS A 195 -12.25 39.76 -33.17
CA LYS A 195 -10.95 40.19 -32.61
C LYS A 195 -10.46 41.46 -33.31
N PRO A 196 -9.79 42.37 -32.57
CA PRO A 196 -8.52 42.92 -33.06
C PRO A 196 -7.53 43.12 -31.89
N ARG A 197 -6.21 43.29 -32.02
CA ARG A 197 -5.17 43.18 -33.07
C ARG A 197 -3.83 43.48 -32.34
N ILE A 198 -2.74 42.78 -32.69
CA ILE A 198 -1.41 43.36 -33.06
C ILE A 198 -0.56 43.99 -31.91
N ASN A 199 0.77 43.83 -31.71
CA ASN A 199 2.01 43.82 -32.54
C ASN A 199 3.15 43.13 -31.73
N ILE A 200 4.00 42.25 -32.23
CA ILE A 200 5.21 42.41 -33.08
C ILE A 200 6.30 43.38 -32.56
N ARG A 201 7.45 42.81 -32.14
CA ARG A 201 8.86 43.04 -32.58
C ARG A 201 9.81 42.19 -31.70
N LYS A 202 10.58 41.22 -32.23
CA LYS A 202 11.97 41.28 -32.79
C LYS A 202 12.98 41.87 -31.77
N SER A 203 14.20 41.37 -31.52
CA SER A 203 15.11 40.42 -32.20
C SER A 203 16.29 40.09 -31.26
N MET A 204 16.92 38.92 -31.46
CA MET A 204 18.37 38.60 -31.43
C MET A 204 19.37 39.48 -30.64
N GLU A 205 20.17 38.86 -29.75
CA GLU A 205 21.65 38.63 -29.82
C GLU A 205 22.35 38.57 -28.42
N GLN A 206 23.33 37.66 -28.31
CA GLN A 206 24.32 37.47 -27.20
C GLN A 206 25.38 38.62 -27.20
N PRO A 207 26.35 38.79 -26.25
CA PRO A 207 27.02 37.81 -25.34
C PRO A 207 27.42 38.33 -23.92
N SER A 208 28.31 37.59 -23.23
CA SER A 208 29.32 38.05 -22.24
C SER A 208 29.11 37.85 -20.71
N MET A 209 29.77 36.81 -20.18
CA MET A 209 30.85 36.82 -19.16
C MET A 209 30.60 37.18 -17.66
N ASP A 210 31.07 36.24 -16.80
CA ASP A 210 31.54 36.35 -15.40
C ASP A 210 30.54 36.77 -14.28
N GLN A 211 30.51 36.23 -13.05
CA GLN A 211 31.59 35.65 -12.23
C GLN A 211 31.02 35.01 -10.91
N LYS A 212 31.81 34.09 -10.34
CA LYS A 212 31.98 33.74 -8.89
C LYS A 212 30.89 32.98 -8.12
N GLY A 213 31.30 31.80 -7.61
CA GLY A 213 30.61 31.14 -6.50
C GLY A 213 31.17 29.79 -6.03
N HIS A 214 32.46 29.76 -5.65
CA HIS A 214 33.06 28.85 -4.65
C HIS A 214 33.03 27.31 -4.78
N ALA A 215 34.25 26.78 -4.94
CA ALA A 215 34.86 25.68 -4.18
C ALA A 215 34.35 24.24 -4.35
N ASN A 216 35.08 23.45 -5.14
CA ASN A 216 35.34 22.04 -4.82
C ASN A 216 36.77 21.68 -5.25
N VAL A 217 37.55 21.10 -4.33
CA VAL A 217 38.88 20.54 -4.62
C VAL A 217 38.80 19.03 -4.41
N PRO A 218 39.21 18.20 -5.39
CA PRO A 218 39.12 16.75 -5.34
C PRO A 218 40.38 16.15 -4.71
N TRP A 219 40.24 15.08 -3.95
CA TRP A 219 41.36 14.18 -3.64
C TRP A 219 41.02 12.76 -4.07
N ILE A 220 41.60 12.42 -5.22
CA ILE A 220 41.91 11.08 -5.69
C ILE A 220 42.99 10.51 -4.78
N VAL A 221 42.80 9.27 -4.32
CA VAL A 221 43.86 8.26 -4.12
C VAL A 221 43.19 6.88 -4.19
N GLU A 222 43.38 6.22 -5.33
CA GLU A 222 43.67 4.78 -5.43
C GLU A 222 45.19 4.63 -5.17
N PRO A 223 45.75 3.49 -4.68
CA PRO A 223 45.55 2.16 -5.28
C PRO A 223 45.67 0.94 -4.32
N GLY A 224 45.42 -0.27 -4.83
CA GLY A 224 46.13 -1.47 -4.33
C GLY A 224 45.36 -2.80 -4.37
N GLN A 225 45.93 -3.76 -5.11
CA GLN A 225 45.44 -5.10 -5.43
C GLN A 225 45.50 -6.16 -4.31
N GLU A 226 44.70 -7.21 -4.54
CA GLU A 226 44.84 -8.62 -4.13
C GLU A 226 44.73 -9.03 -2.66
N ALA A 227 43.77 -9.91 -2.36
CA ALA A 227 44.08 -11.33 -2.09
C ALA A 227 42.81 -12.18 -1.88
N LYS A 228 42.83 -13.34 -2.52
CA LYS A 228 41.83 -14.40 -2.44
C LYS A 228 41.87 -15.07 -1.07
N ARG A 229 40.71 -15.36 -0.48
CA ARG A 229 40.50 -16.56 0.35
C ARG A 229 39.01 -16.84 0.49
N GLY A 230 38.53 -17.77 -0.35
CA GLY A 230 37.26 -18.42 -0.13
C GLY A 230 37.38 -19.36 1.06
N VAL A 231 36.53 -19.16 2.06
CA VAL A 231 36.21 -20.18 3.05
C VAL A 231 34.75 -20.52 2.85
N ASN A 232 34.54 -21.59 2.09
CA ASN A 232 33.28 -22.31 2.03
C ASN A 232 33.10 -23.00 3.39
N THR A 233 32.27 -22.42 4.25
CA THR A 233 31.61 -23.18 5.30
C THR A 233 30.15 -23.30 4.89
N LYS A 234 29.84 -24.52 4.46
CA LYS A 234 28.54 -25.07 4.15
C LYS A 234 27.60 -24.85 5.34
N ALA A 235 26.90 -23.71 5.35
CA ALA A 235 25.74 -23.53 6.21
C ALA A 235 24.61 -24.40 5.64
N MET A 236 24.20 -25.39 6.43
CA MET A 236 23.03 -26.19 6.14
C MET A 236 21.78 -25.30 6.18
N PRO A 237 20.81 -25.45 5.26
CA PRO A 237 19.50 -24.84 5.43
C PRO A 237 18.73 -25.62 6.50
N ASP A 238 18.70 -25.11 7.72
CA ASP A 238 17.82 -25.61 8.78
C ASP A 238 16.58 -24.70 8.88
N ALA A 239 15.43 -25.36 9.05
CA ALA A 239 14.09 -24.82 9.24
C ALA A 239 13.48 -23.97 8.11
N HIS A 240 12.53 -24.58 7.41
CA HIS A 240 11.54 -23.94 6.56
C HIS A 240 10.63 -23.02 7.42
N VAL A 241 11.14 -21.86 7.82
CA VAL A 241 10.34 -20.83 8.47
C VAL A 241 9.56 -20.10 7.37
N HIS A 242 8.25 -20.34 7.33
CA HIS A 242 7.35 -19.74 6.35
C HIS A 242 7.19 -18.24 6.62
N TYR A 243 8.09 -17.44 6.05
CA TYR A 243 7.99 -15.98 6.04
C TYR A 243 6.92 -15.54 5.03
N CYS A 244 5.83 -14.92 5.51
CA CYS A 244 4.80 -14.35 4.64
C CYS A 244 4.97 -12.84 4.52
N GLY A 245 5.34 -12.37 3.33
CA GLY A 245 5.41 -10.95 2.99
C GLY A 245 4.71 -10.68 1.68
N MET A 246 3.82 -9.69 1.65
CA MET A 246 3.07 -9.29 0.46
C MET A 246 3.41 -7.84 0.10
N GLN A 247 3.78 -7.64 -1.16
CA GLN A 247 4.11 -6.33 -1.71
C GLN A 247 3.11 -5.99 -2.81
N ARG A 248 2.54 -4.78 -2.76
CA ARG A 248 1.77 -4.25 -3.88
C ARG A 248 2.73 -4.00 -5.06
N MET A 249 2.44 -4.59 -6.22
CA MET A 249 3.14 -4.38 -7.48
C MET A 249 2.97 -2.95 -7.99
#